data_AF-A0A0F9BRQ4-F1
#
_entry.id   AF-A0A0F9BRQ4-F1
#
_cell.length_a   1.000
_cell.length_b   1.000
_cell.length_c   1.000
_cell.angle_alpha   90.00
_cell.angle_beta   90.00
_cell.angle_gamma   90.00
#
_symmetry.space_group_name_H-M   'P 1'
#
loop_
_entity.id
_entity.type
_entity.pdbx_description
1 polymer ?
#
loop_
_entity_poly.entity_id
_entity_poly.type
_entity_poly.pdbx_seq_one_letter_code
_entity_poly.pdbx_strand_id
1 'polypeptide(L)'
;MTLHDYRMYYENDYNHSKRLKEVFGVFNYQGCDYNNPNGINIEFKESHIYDIPEKLVKFACYEKDKLESDYIIFIYQNLIFVHNSKYVLNRYKFENKKKLAQPYLSTIRKNYIKRFDDLYSLKEYLDNLS
;
A
#
# COMPACT_ATOMS: atom_id res chain seq x y z
N MET A 1 -3.11 -3.93 19.17
CA MET A 1 -3.05 -2.48 18.85
C MET A 1 -3.73 -2.23 17.52
N THR A 2 -4.72 -1.34 17.48
CA THR A 2 -5.54 -1.11 16.28
C THR A 2 -4.98 0.03 15.44
N LEU A 3 -5.34 0.08 14.15
CA LEU A 3 -4.99 1.20 13.25
C LEU A 3 -5.48 2.56 13.79
N HIS A 4 -6.53 2.53 14.63
CA HIS A 4 -7.09 3.68 15.33
C HIS A 4 -6.10 4.31 16.32
N ASP A 5 -5.28 3.50 17.00
CA ASP A 5 -4.29 3.96 17.99
C ASP A 5 -3.14 4.76 17.35
N TYR A 6 -2.94 4.61 16.04
CA TYR A 6 -1.87 5.26 15.30
C TYR A 6 -2.26 6.62 14.70
N ARG A 7 -3.54 7.04 14.77
CA ARG A 7 -4.09 8.23 14.09
C ARG A 7 -3.47 9.57 14.52
N MET A 8 -3.03 9.71 15.78
CA MET A 8 -2.64 11.02 16.33
C MET A 8 -1.24 11.52 15.90
N TYR A 9 -0.48 10.76 15.11
CA TYR A 9 0.94 11.03 14.88
C TYR A 9 1.33 11.17 13.40
N TYR A 10 0.34 11.27 12.51
CA TYR A 10 0.61 11.54 11.10
C TYR A 10 0.70 13.06 10.89
N GLU A 11 1.87 13.53 10.47
CA GLU A 11 2.09 14.94 10.09
C GLU A 11 1.29 15.29 8.82
N ASN A 12 1.00 16.56 8.55
CA ASN A 12 0.13 16.99 7.44
C ASN A 12 0.70 16.77 6.01
N ASP A 13 1.75 15.97 5.84
CA ASP A 13 2.45 15.82 4.56
C ASP A 13 2.14 14.50 3.84
N TYR A 14 1.94 14.62 2.52
CA TYR A 14 1.47 13.60 1.57
C TYR A 14 2.34 12.33 1.40
N ASN A 15 3.29 12.05 2.30
CA ASN A 15 4.17 10.89 2.26
C ASN A 15 4.08 10.10 3.57
N HIS A 16 3.08 9.22 3.64
CA HIS A 16 2.86 8.37 4.80
C HIS A 16 3.17 6.92 4.45
N SER A 17 4.35 6.46 4.86
CA SER A 17 4.68 5.03 4.99
C SER A 17 5.40 4.72 6.31
N LYS A 18 5.64 5.72 7.16
CA LYS A 18 6.61 5.62 8.27
C LYS A 18 6.19 4.61 9.36
N ARG A 19 4.90 4.46 9.63
CA ARG A 19 4.39 3.64 10.74
C ARG A 19 4.05 2.19 10.38
N LEU A 20 3.59 1.91 9.16
CA LEU A 20 3.56 0.53 8.68
C LEU A 20 4.97 -0.03 8.57
N LYS A 21 5.91 0.77 8.08
CA LYS A 21 7.34 0.46 8.10
C LYS A 21 7.81 0.06 9.51
N GLU A 22 7.41 0.78 10.55
CA GLU A 22 7.71 0.40 11.94
C GLU A 22 7.05 -0.94 12.37
N VAL A 23 5.76 -1.17 12.05
CA VAL A 23 5.04 -2.42 12.41
C VAL A 23 5.62 -3.65 11.71
N PHE A 24 6.04 -3.49 10.46
CA PHE A 24 6.64 -4.56 9.67
C PHE A 24 8.16 -4.64 9.85
N GLY A 25 8.77 -3.74 10.64
CA GLY A 25 10.20 -3.70 10.92
C GLY A 25 11.07 -3.26 9.73
N VAL A 26 10.50 -2.54 8.77
CA VAL A 26 11.13 -2.21 7.49
C VAL A 26 11.56 -0.75 7.44
N PHE A 27 12.87 -0.53 7.54
CA PHE A 27 13.49 0.79 7.39
C PHE A 27 14.18 0.97 6.04
N ASN A 28 13.76 0.22 5.02
CA ASN A 28 14.38 0.32 3.72
C ASN A 28 13.76 1.46 2.90
N TYR A 29 14.57 2.49 2.62
CA TYR A 29 14.22 3.61 1.73
C TYR A 29 14.69 3.36 0.28
N GLN A 30 15.39 2.25 0.03
CA GLN A 30 15.92 1.85 -1.28
C GLN A 30 15.47 0.42 -1.59
N GLY A 31 14.28 0.27 -2.16
CA GLY A 31 13.71 -1.02 -2.59
C GLY A 31 12.22 -1.15 -2.31
N CYS A 32 11.76 -2.41 -2.21
CA CYS A 32 10.41 -2.76 -1.76
C CYS A 32 10.27 -2.58 -0.24
N ASP A 33 9.08 -2.21 0.20
CA ASP A 33 8.82 -1.88 1.61
C ASP A 33 8.76 -3.09 2.55
N TYR A 34 8.74 -4.33 2.06
CA TYR A 34 8.82 -5.54 2.88
C TYR A 34 9.14 -6.75 2.00
N ASN A 35 10.03 -7.62 2.46
CA ASN A 35 10.30 -8.92 1.86
C ASN A 35 9.91 -10.00 2.87
N ASN A 36 8.98 -10.88 2.48
CA ASN A 36 8.52 -11.92 3.39
C ASN A 36 9.54 -13.07 3.49
N PRO A 37 9.40 -14.01 4.45
CA PRO A 37 10.32 -15.14 4.60
C PRO A 37 10.47 -16.04 3.36
N ASN A 38 9.50 -15.98 2.44
CA ASN A 38 9.49 -16.74 1.19
C ASN A 38 10.05 -15.93 0.00
N GLY A 39 10.63 -14.75 0.25
CA GLY A 39 11.26 -13.92 -0.78
C GLY A 39 10.30 -13.05 -1.60
N ILE A 40 9.02 -12.95 -1.21
CA ILE A 40 8.00 -12.16 -1.89
C ILE A 40 8.15 -10.69 -1.54
N ASN A 41 8.23 -9.83 -2.56
CA ASN A 41 8.40 -8.40 -2.42
C ASN A 41 7.04 -7.68 -2.33
N ILE A 42 6.89 -6.85 -1.31
CA ILE A 42 5.63 -6.18 -0.96
C ILE A 42 5.89 -4.68 -0.83
N GLU A 43 4.98 -3.87 -1.38
CA GLU A 43 5.00 -2.40 -1.29
C GLU A 43 3.73 -1.91 -0.61
N PHE A 44 3.85 -0.93 0.30
CA PHE A 44 2.70 -0.35 1.00
C PHE A 44 2.38 1.03 0.43
N LYS A 45 1.08 1.28 0.19
CA LYS A 45 0.54 2.54 -0.30
C LYS A 45 -0.58 3.01 0.62
N GLU A 46 -0.30 4.02 1.44
CA GLU A 46 -1.26 4.52 2.42
C GLU A 46 -1.85 5.87 2.02
N SER A 47 -3.10 6.09 2.43
CA SER A 47 -3.75 7.39 2.43
C SER A 47 -4.60 7.52 3.69
N HIS A 48 -4.30 8.54 4.50
CA HIS A 48 -5.04 8.86 5.72
C HIS A 48 -5.85 10.15 5.58
N ILE A 49 -6.22 10.52 4.34
CA ILE A 49 -6.93 11.77 4.09
C ILE A 49 -8.37 11.65 4.60
N TYR A 50 -8.72 12.52 5.54
CA TYR A 50 -10.07 12.70 6.05
C TYR A 50 -10.86 13.65 5.15
N ASP A 51 -12.18 13.51 5.14
CA ASP A 51 -13.13 14.42 4.49
C ASP A 51 -13.02 14.57 2.96
N ILE A 52 -12.29 13.66 2.29
CA ILE A 52 -12.34 13.52 0.84
C ILE A 52 -13.28 12.36 0.47
N PRO A 53 -14.25 12.57 -0.44
CA PRO A 53 -15.06 11.48 -0.98
C PRO A 53 -14.18 10.35 -1.51
N GLU A 54 -14.43 9.10 -1.11
CA GLU A 54 -13.60 7.94 -1.45
C GLU A 54 -13.22 7.86 -2.95
N LYS A 55 -14.14 8.24 -3.85
CA LYS A 55 -13.92 8.24 -5.30
C LYS A 55 -12.79 9.18 -5.77
N LEU A 56 -12.38 10.14 -4.95
CA LEU A 56 -11.33 11.11 -5.24
C LEU A 56 -9.99 10.77 -4.58
N VAL A 57 -9.96 9.75 -3.70
CA VAL A 57 -8.72 9.29 -3.06
C VAL A 57 -7.85 8.59 -4.10
N LYS A 58 -6.61 9.05 -4.23
CA LYS A 58 -5.60 8.52 -5.16
C LYS A 58 -4.38 8.05 -4.38
N PHE A 59 -3.77 6.97 -4.84
CA PHE A 59 -2.52 6.46 -4.30
C PHE A 59 -1.38 6.73 -5.27
N ALA A 60 -0.20 7.06 -4.76
CA ALA A 60 0.99 7.27 -5.56
C ALA A 60 1.72 5.94 -5.80
N CYS A 61 1.67 5.42 -7.02
CA CYS A 61 2.43 4.22 -7.40
C CYS A 61 3.51 4.59 -8.41
N TYR A 62 4.74 4.18 -8.16
CA TYR A 62 5.86 4.44 -9.06
C TYR A 62 6.11 3.24 -9.98
N GLU A 63 6.75 3.44 -11.12
CA GLU A 63 7.10 2.33 -12.03
C GLU A 63 8.00 1.29 -11.34
N LYS A 64 8.84 1.69 -10.37
CA LYS A 64 9.61 0.74 -9.56
C LYS A 64 8.70 -0.30 -8.90
N ASP A 65 7.53 0.12 -8.40
CA ASP A 65 6.61 -0.75 -7.66
C ASP A 65 6.03 -1.82 -8.59
N LYS A 66 5.90 -1.52 -9.88
CA LYS A 66 5.48 -2.48 -10.91
C LYS A 66 6.56 -3.52 -11.21
N LEU A 67 7.84 -3.14 -11.11
CA LEU A 67 8.99 -3.96 -11.48
C LEU A 67 9.49 -4.80 -10.30
N GLU A 68 9.54 -4.21 -9.12
CA GLU A 68 10.22 -4.73 -7.94
C GLU A 68 9.28 -5.41 -6.96
N SER A 69 7.98 -5.10 -7.00
CA SER A 69 7.00 -5.65 -6.05
C SER A 69 6.15 -6.73 -6.69
N ASP A 70 5.95 -7.84 -5.98
CA ASP A 70 5.00 -8.88 -6.33
C ASP A 70 3.58 -8.47 -5.93
N TYR A 71 3.47 -7.87 -4.74
CA TYR A 71 2.21 -7.37 -4.20
C TYR A 71 2.28 -5.88 -3.82
N ILE A 72 1.14 -5.21 -3.92
CA ILE A 72 0.93 -3.86 -3.39
C ILE A 72 -0.23 -3.91 -2.39
N ILE A 73 -0.01 -3.33 -1.22
CA ILE A 73 -1.00 -3.18 -0.18
C ILE A 73 -1.48 -1.74 -0.17
N PHE A 74 -2.76 -1.53 -0.45
CA PHE A 74 -3.38 -0.21 -0.36
C PHE A 74 -4.14 -0.06 0.96
N ILE A 75 -3.89 1.03 1.67
CA ILE A 75 -4.46 1.27 2.99
C ILE A 75 -5.17 2.61 2.98
N TYR A 76 -6.47 2.59 3.26
CA TYR A 76 -7.30 3.78 3.41
C TYR A 76 -8.08 3.69 4.71
N GLN A 77 -7.81 4.59 5.64
CA GLN A 77 -8.38 4.54 6.99
C GLN A 77 -8.17 3.13 7.60
N ASN A 78 -9.25 2.42 7.97
CA ASN A 78 -9.19 1.07 8.52
C ASN A 78 -9.36 -0.04 7.45
N LEU A 79 -9.32 0.31 6.17
CA LEU A 79 -9.49 -0.62 5.06
C LEU A 79 -8.13 -0.95 4.45
N ILE A 80 -7.84 -2.24 4.33
CA ILE A 80 -6.57 -2.75 3.79
C ILE A 80 -6.89 -3.67 2.61
N PHE A 81 -6.28 -3.39 1.45
CA PHE A 81 -6.49 -4.14 0.22
C PHE A 81 -5.18 -4.69 -0.32
N VAL A 82 -5.12 -6.01 -0.52
CA VAL A 82 -3.96 -6.70 -1.09
C VAL A 82 -4.18 -6.93 -2.57
N HIS A 83 -3.21 -6.55 -3.40
CA HIS A 83 -3.24 -6.70 -4.85
C HIS A 83 -1.96 -7.33 -5.38
N ASN A 84 -2.05 -8.09 -6.47
CA ASN A 84 -0.88 -8.36 -7.30
C ASN A 84 -0.46 -7.07 -8.01
N SER A 85 0.80 -6.69 -7.88
CA SER A 85 1.33 -5.42 -8.38
C SER A 85 1.11 -5.25 -9.88
N LYS A 86 1.52 -6.26 -10.67
CA LYS A 86 1.42 -6.23 -12.13
C LYS A 86 -0.03 -6.12 -12.57
N TYR A 87 -0.95 -6.84 -11.92
CA TYR A 87 -2.37 -6.78 -12.26
C TYR A 87 -2.96 -5.39 -12.06
N VAL A 88 -2.71 -4.76 -10.92
CA VAL A 88 -3.28 -3.44 -10.60
C VAL A 88 -2.59 -2.33 -11.40
N LEU A 89 -1.27 -2.38 -11.60
CA LEU A 89 -0.52 -1.31 -12.25
C LEU A 89 -0.48 -1.39 -13.79
N ASN A 90 -0.67 -2.56 -14.42
CA ASN A 90 -0.68 -2.68 -15.90
C ASN A 90 -1.77 -1.88 -16.59
N ARG A 91 -2.83 -1.50 -15.85
CA ARG A 91 -3.95 -0.70 -16.38
C ARG A 91 -3.62 0.79 -16.49
N TYR A 92 -2.49 1.22 -15.94
CA TYR A 92 -2.11 2.62 -15.87
C TYR A 92 -0.93 2.93 -16.79
N LYS A 93 -1.00 4.08 -17.46
CA LYS A 93 0.13 4.65 -18.19
C LYS A 93 0.94 5.51 -17.23
N PHE A 94 2.26 5.32 -17.20
CA PHE A 94 3.15 6.15 -16.40
C PHE A 94 3.54 7.37 -17.24
N GLU A 95 2.93 8.53 -16.95
CA GLU A 95 2.87 9.63 -17.91
C GLU A 95 4.14 10.49 -18.04
N ASN A 96 5.15 10.38 -17.16
CA ASN A 96 6.32 11.29 -17.17
C ASN A 96 7.60 10.69 -16.56
N LYS A 97 8.74 11.41 -16.64
CA LYS A 97 10.06 11.03 -16.05
C LYS A 97 10.03 10.74 -14.53
N LYS A 98 9.00 11.20 -13.82
CA LYS A 98 8.72 10.86 -12.41
C LYS A 98 7.87 9.57 -12.23
N LYS A 99 7.56 8.87 -13.32
CA LYS A 99 7.06 7.49 -13.39
C LYS A 99 5.96 7.19 -12.38
N LEU A 100 4.91 8.01 -12.33
CA LEU A 100 3.83 7.94 -11.34
C LEU A 100 2.50 7.49 -11.99
N ALA A 101 1.88 6.46 -11.45
CA ALA A 101 0.49 6.06 -11.66
C ALA A 101 -0.34 6.45 -10.44
N GLN A 102 -1.60 6.85 -10.66
CA GLN A 102 -2.51 7.30 -9.61
C GLN A 102 -3.82 6.51 -9.56
N PRO A 103 -3.79 5.23 -9.14
CA PRO A 103 -5.00 4.46 -8.94
C PRO A 103 -5.93 5.14 -7.93
N TYR A 104 -7.21 5.23 -8.28
CA TYR A 104 -8.27 5.66 -7.37
C TYR A 104 -8.64 4.53 -6.42
N LEU A 105 -9.04 4.87 -5.19
CA LEU A 105 -9.56 3.90 -4.22
C LEU A 105 -10.73 3.08 -4.77
N SER A 106 -11.60 3.70 -5.58
CA SER A 106 -12.72 3.01 -6.25
C SER A 106 -12.26 1.90 -7.20
N THR A 107 -11.10 2.05 -7.85
CA THR A 107 -10.52 1.01 -8.70
C THR A 107 -9.86 -0.09 -7.87
N ILE A 108 -9.14 0.30 -6.80
CA ILE A 108 -8.53 -0.63 -5.83
C ILE A 108 -9.59 -1.53 -5.21
N ARG A 109 -10.70 -0.97 -4.72
CA ARG A 109 -11.81 -1.73 -4.13
C ARG A 109 -12.43 -2.79 -5.04
N LYS A 110 -12.31 -2.66 -6.36
CA LYS A 110 -12.90 -3.62 -7.32
C LYS A 110 -11.98 -4.79 -7.69
N ASN A 111 -10.69 -4.71 -7.37
CA ASN A 111 -9.67 -5.56 -7.99
C ASN A 111 -8.71 -6.20 -6.97
N TYR A 112 -9.08 -6.23 -5.69
CA TYR A 112 -8.25 -6.80 -4.64
C TYR A 112 -8.34 -8.34 -4.64
N ILE A 113 -7.25 -8.99 -4.24
CA ILE A 113 -7.22 -10.45 -4.02
C ILE A 113 -7.76 -10.76 -2.64
N LYS A 114 -7.38 -9.97 -1.64
CA LYS A 114 -7.86 -10.09 -0.26
C LYS A 114 -7.98 -8.74 0.42
N ARG A 115 -8.95 -8.62 1.33
CA ARG A 115 -9.18 -7.43 2.17
C ARG A 115 -8.99 -7.81 3.64
N PHE A 116 -8.46 -6.87 4.41
CA PHE A 116 -8.31 -6.96 5.86
C PHE A 116 -8.86 -5.70 6.53
N ASP A 117 -9.24 -5.84 7.80
CA ASP A 117 -9.70 -4.75 8.66
C ASP A 117 -8.68 -4.40 9.77
N ASP A 118 -7.59 -5.17 9.88
CA ASP A 118 -6.52 -4.96 10.86
C ASP A 118 -5.13 -5.41 10.34
N LEU A 119 -4.08 -4.89 10.98
CA LEU A 119 -2.69 -5.11 10.57
C LEU A 119 -2.10 -6.47 11.04
N TYR A 120 -2.64 -7.09 12.09
CA TYR A 120 -2.12 -8.39 12.56
C TYR A 120 -2.53 -9.50 11.59
N SER A 121 -3.80 -9.54 11.21
CA SER A 121 -4.33 -10.46 10.22
C SER A 121 -3.64 -10.28 8.86
N LEU A 122 -3.35 -9.02 8.49
CA LEU A 122 -2.53 -8.74 7.31
C LEU A 122 -1.14 -9.35 7.46
N LYS A 123 -0.44 -9.10 8.58
CA LYS A 123 0.93 -9.59 8.79
C LYS A 123 1.00 -11.11 8.72
N GLU A 124 0.12 -11.81 9.42
CA GLU A 124 0.05 -13.27 9.38
C GLU A 124 -0.17 -13.77 7.95
N TYR A 125 -1.05 -13.13 7.17
CA TYR A 125 -1.24 -13.48 5.78
C TYR A 125 0.01 -13.25 4.93
N LEU A 126 0.70 -12.12 5.09
CA LEU A 126 1.89 -11.80 4.31
C LEU A 126 3.07 -12.73 4.65
N ASP A 127 3.26 -13.08 5.93
CA ASP A 127 4.29 -14.01 6.37
C ASP A 127 4.04 -15.43 5.79
N ASN A 128 2.79 -15.79 5.47
CA ASN A 128 2.39 -17.09 4.91
C ASN A 128 2.17 -17.10 3.38
N LEU A 129 2.36 -15.97 2.67
CA LEU A 129 2.27 -15.95 1.21
C LEU A 129 3.39 -16.79 0.60
N SER A 130 3.03 -17.71 -0.30
CA SER A 130 3.92 -18.64 -1.03
C SER A 130 3.78 -18.51 -2.53
#